data_AF-A0A954IRM6-F1
#
_entry.id   AF-A0A954IRM6-F1
#
_cell.length_a   1.000
_cell.length_b   1.000
_cell.length_c   1.000
_cell.angle_alpha   90.00
_cell.angle_beta   90.00
_cell.angle_gamma   90.00
#
_symmetry.space_group_name_H-M   'P 1'
#
loop_
_entity.id
_entity.type
_entity.pdbx_description
1 polymer ?
#
loop_
_entity_poly.entity_id
_entity_poly.type
_entity_poly.pdbx_seq_one_letter_code
_entity_poly.pdbx_strand_id
1 'polypeptide(L)'
;MIATWSGIATTNRAKAADNVVLLVPGIKLDAVAPIDIQSTYGAMISKLTRGGRQFGGVIWATHLRDREYNGDVFLVEFSAEANANDHIPRAIQLSHVLKHVHDKTGRRIDLVCHSAGGLVSRVVLQGASPKAPDSGCVDRCITIGTPHLGSALAANFGKAIGKQAECLSIYDPLIKRLNTELPLNPRVEFASIITRTIGVAVREPGLAYKECMTGTRFECVKECLSQNFSHGSDQVVHVLSQNLRNSPVAEAYEKKTGKPIHAIVARVPYPGNLEWAKLIDNAHSTALKDPMVLAWVYRLLSDDGGFWKGKNTNTTRLMNWEARYAAFGLIEGHAYAEHGLREVHLLGVEQFTVLEPPSLLGSGRFHYAGTARWIEAKTGVKK
;
A
#
# COMPACT_ATOMS: atom_id res chain seq x y z
N MET A 1 10.50 22.63 -8.87
CA MET A 1 9.10 22.79 -8.42
C MET A 1 8.58 21.42 -8.06
N ILE A 2 8.42 21.13 -6.77
CA ILE A 2 7.55 20.02 -6.33
C ILE A 2 6.19 20.32 -6.97
N ALA A 3 5.62 19.41 -7.72
CA ALA A 3 4.29 19.59 -8.28
C ALA A 3 3.30 19.73 -7.11
N THR A 4 3.10 20.96 -6.64
CA THR A 4 2.11 21.27 -5.62
C THR A 4 0.77 20.99 -6.25
N TRP A 5 0.08 20.03 -5.65
CA TRP A 5 -1.19 19.47 -6.06
C TRP A 5 -2.32 20.51 -5.83
N SER A 6 -2.31 21.61 -6.60
CA SER A 6 -3.29 22.72 -6.47
C SER A 6 -4.56 22.52 -7.30
N GLY A 7 -4.68 21.40 -8.03
CA GLY A 7 -5.77 21.18 -9.01
C GLY A 7 -7.00 20.42 -8.52
N ILE A 8 -7.06 19.93 -7.28
CA ILE A 8 -8.26 19.27 -6.76
C ILE A 8 -8.96 20.20 -5.78
N ALA A 9 -9.90 20.99 -6.30
CA ALA A 9 -10.89 21.68 -5.48
C ALA A 9 -11.62 20.63 -4.60
N THR A 10 -11.41 20.71 -3.29
CA THR A 10 -12.04 19.87 -2.26
C THR A 10 -13.47 20.33 -1.95
N THR A 11 -14.22 20.78 -2.95
CA THR A 11 -15.53 21.45 -2.73
C THR A 11 -16.71 20.50 -2.61
N ASN A 12 -16.53 19.20 -2.83
CA ASN A 12 -17.56 18.24 -2.47
C ASN A 12 -17.30 17.78 -1.04
N ARG A 13 -18.15 18.26 -0.11
CA ARG A 13 -18.44 17.55 1.15
C ARG A 13 -18.84 16.15 0.72
N ALA A 14 -17.89 15.22 0.72
CA ALA A 14 -18.18 13.82 0.49
C ALA A 14 -19.24 13.46 1.53
N LYS A 15 -20.35 12.85 1.08
CA LYS A 15 -21.24 12.15 2.00
C LYS A 15 -20.31 11.26 2.83
N ALA A 16 -20.20 11.49 4.14
CA ALA A 16 -19.34 10.66 4.99
C ALA A 16 -19.79 9.22 4.72
N ALA A 17 -18.90 8.40 4.15
CA ALA A 17 -19.31 7.10 3.66
C ALA A 17 -19.90 6.30 4.83
N ASP A 18 -21.00 5.59 4.56
CA ASP A 18 -21.77 4.85 5.57
C ASP A 18 -20.95 3.73 6.26
N ASN A 19 -19.70 3.48 5.82
CA ASN A 19 -18.79 2.47 6.37
C ASN A 19 -17.89 3.03 7.49
N VAL A 20 -17.62 2.17 8.48
CA VAL A 20 -16.57 2.38 9.48
C VAL A 20 -15.21 2.07 8.87
N VAL A 21 -14.20 2.89 9.12
CA VAL A 21 -12.81 2.69 8.70
C VAL A 21 -12.02 2.12 9.86
N LEU A 22 -11.41 0.96 9.64
CA LEU A 22 -10.43 0.39 10.56
C LEU A 22 -9.02 0.52 9.98
N LEU A 23 -8.17 1.25 10.70
CA LEU A 23 -6.73 1.30 10.44
C LEU A 23 -6.09 0.06 11.07
N VAL A 24 -5.47 -0.79 10.25
CA VAL A 24 -4.84 -2.05 10.70
C VAL A 24 -3.32 -1.90 10.62
N PRO A 25 -2.61 -1.97 11.77
CA PRO A 25 -1.19 -1.69 11.81
C PRO A 25 -0.30 -2.82 11.28
N GLY A 26 0.93 -2.44 10.94
CA GLY A 26 2.02 -3.33 10.55
C GLY A 26 2.61 -4.14 11.73
N ILE A 27 3.83 -4.64 11.54
CA ILE A 27 4.60 -5.26 12.62
C ILE A 27 5.08 -4.19 13.59
N LYS A 28 5.07 -4.54 14.88
CA LYS A 28 5.81 -3.83 15.91
C LYS A 28 7.07 -4.60 16.27
N LEU A 29 8.24 -4.00 16.07
CA LEU A 29 9.49 -4.62 16.51
C LEU A 29 9.57 -4.72 18.04
N ASP A 30 9.01 -3.73 18.74
CA ASP A 30 8.74 -3.80 20.18
C ASP A 30 7.28 -4.20 20.40
N ALA A 31 7.05 -5.49 20.71
CA ALA A 31 5.72 -6.05 20.87
C ALA A 31 4.94 -5.48 22.06
N VAL A 32 5.62 -4.93 23.07
CA VAL A 32 4.99 -4.41 24.30
C VAL A 32 4.73 -2.91 24.24
N ALA A 33 5.47 -2.16 23.42
CA ALA A 33 5.24 -0.72 23.26
C ALA A 33 3.87 -0.43 22.60
N PRO A 34 3.07 0.52 23.12
CA PRO A 34 1.85 0.96 22.45
C PRO A 34 2.18 1.62 21.10
N ILE A 35 1.23 1.60 20.14
CA ILE A 35 1.42 2.38 18.91
C ILE A 35 1.48 3.86 19.31
N ASP A 36 2.55 4.54 18.92
CA ASP A 36 2.53 6.00 18.91
C ASP A 36 1.64 6.48 17.77
N ILE A 37 0.36 6.67 18.12
CA ILE A 37 -0.70 7.08 17.20
C ILE A 37 -0.28 8.38 16.51
N GLN A 38 0.24 9.34 17.26
CA GLN A 38 0.52 10.67 16.76
C GLN A 38 1.66 10.62 15.74
N SER A 39 2.73 9.91 16.07
CA SER A 39 3.87 9.80 15.17
C SER A 39 3.66 8.81 14.02
N THR A 40 2.70 7.89 14.06
CA THR A 40 2.52 6.88 13.00
C THR A 40 1.28 7.15 12.13
N TYR A 41 0.13 7.39 12.76
CA TYR A 41 -1.17 7.54 12.08
C TYR A 41 -1.77 8.94 12.19
N GLY A 42 -1.18 9.86 12.95
CA GLY A 42 -1.74 11.18 13.21
C GLY A 42 -2.04 11.97 11.93
N ALA A 43 -1.19 11.87 10.91
CA ALA A 43 -1.40 12.51 9.62
C ALA A 43 -2.58 11.88 8.83
N MET A 44 -2.71 10.55 8.86
CA MET A 44 -3.82 9.81 8.26
C MET A 44 -5.15 10.15 8.93
N ILE A 45 -5.20 10.07 10.26
CA ILE A 45 -6.37 10.43 11.06
C ILE A 45 -6.76 11.88 10.78
N SER A 46 -5.80 12.81 10.80
CA SER A 46 -6.03 14.22 10.49
C SER A 46 -6.60 14.44 9.08
N LYS A 47 -6.09 13.70 8.08
CA LYS A 47 -6.60 13.77 6.70
C LYS A 47 -8.05 13.33 6.63
N LEU A 48 -8.38 12.19 7.23
CA LEU A 48 -9.74 11.63 7.24
C LEU A 48 -10.71 12.55 8.01
N THR A 49 -10.27 13.13 9.12
CA THR A 49 -11.08 14.06 9.91
C THR A 49 -11.33 15.38 9.21
N ARG A 50 -10.33 15.96 8.53
CA ARG A 50 -10.57 17.11 7.65
C ARG A 50 -11.50 16.78 6.48
N GLY A 51 -11.55 15.51 6.09
CA GLY A 51 -12.49 14.96 5.12
C GLY A 51 -13.91 14.71 5.66
N GLY A 52 -14.18 15.04 6.92
CA GLY A 52 -15.51 14.93 7.53
C GLY A 52 -15.77 13.66 8.34
N ARG A 53 -14.79 12.78 8.52
CA ARG A 53 -14.93 11.57 9.35
C ARG A 53 -14.55 11.83 10.81
N GLN A 54 -15.25 11.23 11.77
CA GLN A 54 -14.88 11.36 13.19
C GLN A 54 -13.91 10.26 13.62
N PHE A 55 -12.80 10.62 14.27
CA PHE A 55 -11.93 9.62 14.91
C PHE A 55 -12.55 9.15 16.22
N GLY A 56 -12.87 7.86 16.30
CA GLY A 56 -13.47 7.23 17.48
C GLY A 56 -12.46 6.58 18.42
N GLY A 57 -11.15 6.76 18.20
CA GLY A 57 -10.09 6.26 19.07
C GLY A 57 -9.50 4.90 18.66
N VAL A 58 -8.77 4.28 19.58
CA VAL A 58 -8.09 2.99 19.36
C VAL A 58 -8.97 1.84 19.85
N ILE A 59 -9.09 0.75 19.09
CA ILE A 59 -9.73 -0.49 19.53
C ILE A 59 -8.63 -1.44 19.98
N TRP A 60 -8.53 -1.65 21.29
CA TRP A 60 -7.70 -2.71 21.86
C TRP A 60 -8.40 -4.05 21.66
N ALA A 61 -7.81 -4.95 20.90
CA ALA A 61 -8.43 -6.22 20.54
C ALA A 61 -8.73 -7.13 21.76
N THR A 62 -8.11 -6.85 22.91
CA THR A 62 -8.33 -7.54 24.18
C THR A 62 -9.46 -6.96 25.04
N HIS A 63 -9.98 -5.76 24.71
CA HIS A 63 -10.96 -5.03 25.54
C HIS A 63 -12.16 -4.54 24.70
N LEU A 64 -12.91 -5.47 24.13
CA LEU A 64 -14.04 -5.14 23.25
C LEU A 64 -15.37 -4.86 23.99
N ARG A 65 -15.59 -5.42 25.19
CA ARG A 65 -16.93 -5.53 25.78
C ARG A 65 -17.56 -4.21 26.25
N ASP A 66 -16.75 -3.22 26.62
CA ASP A 66 -17.22 -2.01 27.33
C ASP A 66 -17.06 -0.73 26.53
N ARG A 67 -17.08 -0.83 25.19
CA ARG A 67 -16.77 0.30 24.32
C ARG A 67 -17.98 0.81 23.54
N GLU A 68 -18.20 2.11 23.63
CA GLU A 68 -19.04 2.84 22.68
C GLU A 68 -18.25 3.16 21.42
N TYR A 69 -18.87 2.94 20.27
CA TYR A 69 -18.27 3.18 18.95
C TYR A 69 -18.74 4.52 18.39
N ASN A 70 -18.39 5.59 19.09
CA ASN A 70 -18.73 6.96 18.71
C ASN A 70 -17.67 7.48 17.71
N GLY A 71 -17.87 7.19 16.43
CA GLY A 71 -17.03 7.69 15.35
C GLY A 71 -17.05 6.83 14.09
N ASP A 72 -16.23 7.22 13.11
CA ASP A 72 -16.13 6.57 11.81
C ASP A 72 -14.77 5.92 11.57
N VAL A 73 -13.72 6.38 12.27
CA VAL A 73 -12.35 5.91 12.07
C VAL A 73 -11.80 5.39 13.38
N PHE A 74 -11.28 4.17 13.36
CA PHE A 74 -10.65 3.55 14.52
C PHE A 74 -9.31 2.93 14.14
N LEU A 75 -8.34 2.99 15.06
CA LEU A 75 -7.08 2.26 14.93
C LEU A 75 -7.16 0.96 15.71
N VAL A 76 -6.75 -0.16 15.13
CA VAL A 76 -6.68 -1.44 15.86
C VAL A 76 -5.34 -1.53 16.61
N GLU A 77 -5.38 -1.93 17.88
CA GLU A 77 -4.22 -2.27 18.69
C GLU A 77 -4.33 -3.75 19.10
N PHE A 78 -3.35 -4.55 18.69
CA PHE A 78 -3.27 -5.97 19.01
C PHE A 78 -2.58 -6.17 20.35
N SER A 79 -2.86 -7.29 21.03
CA SER A 79 -2.15 -7.65 22.26
C SER A 79 -0.64 -7.85 22.00
N ALA A 80 0.19 -7.66 23.02
CA ALA A 80 1.62 -7.95 22.94
C ALA A 80 1.91 -9.40 22.51
N GLU A 81 1.15 -10.38 23.02
CA GLU A 81 1.28 -11.78 22.62
C GLU A 81 1.03 -11.97 21.12
N ALA A 82 -0.05 -11.40 20.59
CA ALA A 82 -0.33 -11.46 19.16
C ALA A 82 0.73 -10.74 18.31
N ASN A 83 1.30 -9.63 18.81
CA ASN A 83 2.37 -8.92 18.10
C ASN A 83 3.66 -9.73 18.03
N ALA A 84 4.03 -10.46 19.11
CA ALA A 84 5.27 -11.21 19.18
C ALA A 84 5.32 -12.48 18.30
N ASN A 85 4.16 -12.94 17.80
CA ASN A 85 4.00 -14.19 17.08
C ASN A 85 3.83 -13.98 15.55
N ASP A 86 3.41 -15.03 14.84
CA ASP A 86 3.10 -14.96 13.41
C ASP A 86 1.81 -14.13 13.11
N HIS A 87 1.28 -14.23 11.89
CA HIS A 87 0.10 -13.47 11.47
C HIS A 87 -1.22 -14.01 12.03
N ILE A 88 -1.28 -15.26 12.48
CA ILE A 88 -2.54 -15.93 12.85
C ILE A 88 -3.15 -15.35 14.14
N PRO A 89 -2.41 -15.15 15.25
CA PRO A 89 -2.97 -14.52 16.45
C PRO A 89 -3.57 -13.13 16.20
N ARG A 90 -2.88 -12.30 15.39
CA ARG A 90 -3.41 -10.99 14.97
C ARG A 90 -4.66 -11.13 14.11
N ALA A 91 -4.73 -12.13 13.24
CA ALA A 91 -5.91 -12.38 12.42
C ALA A 91 -7.13 -12.82 13.26
N ILE A 92 -6.91 -13.66 14.27
CA ILE A 92 -7.97 -14.05 15.23
C ILE A 92 -8.51 -12.81 15.93
N GLN A 93 -7.61 -11.96 16.45
CA GLN A 93 -7.99 -10.71 17.10
C GLN A 93 -8.70 -9.74 16.15
N LEU A 94 -8.22 -9.60 14.91
CA LEU A 94 -8.86 -8.76 13.89
C LEU A 94 -10.26 -9.27 13.54
N SER A 95 -10.45 -10.59 13.39
CA SER A 95 -11.76 -11.20 13.14
C SER A 95 -12.76 -10.86 14.24
N HIS A 96 -12.36 -10.94 15.52
CA HIS A 96 -13.18 -10.54 16.65
C HIS A 96 -13.50 -9.03 16.64
N VAL A 97 -12.52 -8.18 16.34
CA VAL A 97 -12.72 -6.73 16.20
C VAL A 97 -13.73 -6.43 15.09
N LEU A 98 -13.58 -7.03 13.91
CA LEU A 98 -14.47 -6.84 12.76
C LEU A 98 -15.91 -7.21 13.11
N LYS A 99 -16.11 -8.40 13.67
CA LYS A 99 -17.43 -8.84 14.11
C LYS A 99 -18.02 -7.89 15.15
N HIS A 100 -17.24 -7.53 16.17
CA HIS A 100 -17.74 -6.70 17.25
C HIS A 100 -18.12 -5.28 16.78
N VAL A 101 -17.28 -4.64 15.96
CA VAL A 101 -17.57 -3.31 15.39
C VAL A 101 -18.83 -3.37 14.52
N HIS A 102 -18.96 -4.40 13.69
CA HIS A 102 -20.16 -4.58 12.86
C HIS A 102 -21.41 -4.78 13.73
N ASP A 103 -21.37 -5.67 14.72
CA ASP A 103 -22.50 -5.96 15.60
C ASP A 103 -22.95 -4.72 16.39
N LYS A 104 -22.01 -3.83 16.79
CA LYS A 104 -22.31 -2.61 17.55
C LYS A 104 -22.79 -1.44 16.71
N THR A 105 -22.33 -1.33 15.47
CA THR A 105 -22.62 -0.18 14.61
C THR A 105 -23.68 -0.47 13.54
N GLY A 106 -23.89 -1.74 13.19
CA GLY A 106 -24.68 -2.16 12.03
C GLY A 106 -24.05 -1.81 10.68
N ARG A 107 -22.86 -1.18 10.66
CA ARG A 107 -22.21 -0.63 9.46
C ARG A 107 -21.25 -1.63 8.85
N ARG A 108 -21.05 -1.53 7.52
CA ARG A 108 -19.97 -2.22 6.81
C ARG A 108 -18.61 -1.59 7.18
N ILE A 109 -17.53 -2.32 6.92
CA ILE A 109 -16.18 -1.91 7.32
C ILE A 109 -15.26 -1.78 6.12
N ASP A 110 -14.57 -0.65 6.03
CA ASP A 110 -13.41 -0.44 5.15
C ASP A 110 -12.14 -0.64 5.95
N LEU A 111 -11.24 -1.49 5.44
CA LEU A 111 -9.93 -1.71 6.02
C LEU A 111 -8.88 -0.85 5.32
N VAL A 112 -8.08 -0.12 6.11
CA VAL A 112 -6.86 0.55 5.64
C VAL A 112 -5.68 -0.08 6.37
N CYS A 113 -4.93 -0.90 5.66
CA CYS A 113 -3.93 -1.76 6.25
C CYS A 113 -2.53 -1.32 5.85
N HIS A 114 -1.63 -1.19 6.82
CA HIS A 114 -0.22 -0.90 6.57
C HIS A 114 0.62 -2.15 6.74
N SER A 115 1.59 -2.37 5.84
CA SER A 115 2.60 -3.41 6.00
C SER A 115 1.97 -4.79 6.28
N ALA A 116 2.45 -5.53 7.27
CA ALA A 116 1.89 -6.81 7.68
C ALA A 116 0.40 -6.78 8.06
N GLY A 117 -0.17 -5.62 8.40
CA GLY A 117 -1.60 -5.48 8.65
C GLY A 117 -2.43 -5.93 7.46
N GLY A 118 -1.96 -5.72 6.23
CA GLY A 118 -2.65 -6.20 5.03
C GLY A 118 -2.59 -7.72 4.87
N LEU A 119 -1.50 -8.37 5.29
CA LEU A 119 -1.43 -9.84 5.35
C LEU A 119 -2.38 -10.38 6.41
N VAL A 120 -2.41 -9.78 7.61
CA VAL A 120 -3.34 -10.14 8.69
C VAL A 120 -4.79 -10.04 8.21
N SER A 121 -5.16 -8.96 7.52
CA SER A 121 -6.49 -8.80 6.94
C SER A 121 -6.79 -9.87 5.89
N ARG A 122 -5.83 -10.22 5.03
CA ARG A 122 -6.00 -11.31 4.05
C ARG A 122 -6.19 -12.68 4.71
N VAL A 123 -5.50 -12.98 5.81
CA VAL A 123 -5.71 -14.22 6.58
C VAL A 123 -7.18 -14.37 6.98
N VAL A 124 -7.80 -13.29 7.47
CA VAL A 124 -9.23 -13.27 7.81
C VAL A 124 -10.09 -13.42 6.55
N LEU A 125 -9.91 -12.51 5.59
CA LEU A 125 -10.78 -12.40 4.41
C LEU A 125 -10.72 -13.61 3.45
N GLN A 126 -9.61 -14.35 3.45
CA GLN A 126 -9.43 -15.55 2.64
C GLN A 126 -9.69 -16.85 3.43
N GLY A 127 -10.11 -16.74 4.69
CA GLY A 127 -10.40 -17.90 5.55
C GLY A 127 -9.19 -18.79 5.80
N ALA A 128 -7.99 -18.21 5.89
CA ALA A 128 -6.73 -18.97 5.99
C ALA A 128 -6.57 -19.68 7.34
N SER A 129 -7.35 -19.30 8.35
CA SER A 129 -7.43 -19.96 9.65
C SER A 129 -8.89 -20.13 10.10
N PRO A 130 -9.32 -21.33 10.53
CA PRO A 130 -10.67 -21.54 11.05
C PRO A 130 -10.93 -20.77 12.35
N LYS A 131 -9.88 -20.36 13.07
CA LYS A 131 -9.97 -19.56 14.28
C LYS A 131 -10.17 -18.07 14.01
N ALA A 132 -10.02 -17.63 12.76
CA ALA A 132 -10.15 -16.24 12.34
C ALA A 132 -11.19 -16.12 11.22
N PRO A 133 -12.47 -16.46 11.46
CA PRO A 133 -13.49 -16.46 10.42
C PRO A 133 -13.74 -15.05 9.86
N ASP A 134 -14.01 -14.97 8.57
CA ASP A 134 -14.53 -13.73 7.96
C ASP A 134 -15.96 -13.50 8.43
N SER A 135 -16.22 -12.35 9.05
CA SER A 135 -17.57 -11.93 9.47
C SER A 135 -18.45 -11.47 8.31
N GLY A 136 -17.89 -11.29 7.11
CA GLY A 136 -18.62 -10.87 5.90
C GLY A 136 -19.01 -9.39 5.90
N CYS A 137 -18.55 -8.61 6.89
CA CYS A 137 -18.90 -7.21 7.06
C CYS A 137 -17.95 -6.24 6.33
N VAL A 138 -16.86 -6.73 5.74
CA VAL A 138 -15.88 -5.90 5.04
C VAL A 138 -16.36 -5.55 3.63
N ASP A 139 -16.28 -4.27 3.27
CA ASP A 139 -16.56 -3.74 1.93
C ASP A 139 -15.27 -3.60 1.12
N ARG A 140 -14.26 -2.94 1.69
CA ARG A 140 -13.00 -2.63 1.01
C ARG A 140 -11.80 -3.05 1.84
N CYS A 141 -10.73 -3.45 1.17
CA CYS A 141 -9.41 -3.68 1.75
C CYS A 141 -8.36 -2.89 0.96
N ILE A 142 -7.91 -1.79 1.56
CA ILE A 142 -6.92 -0.87 1.00
C ILE A 142 -5.59 -1.12 1.71
N THR A 143 -4.57 -1.54 0.99
CA THR A 143 -3.25 -1.82 1.54
C THR A 143 -2.25 -0.71 1.22
N ILE A 144 -1.29 -0.49 2.12
CA ILE A 144 -0.20 0.49 1.99
C ILE A 144 1.11 -0.23 2.30
N GLY A 145 1.98 -0.40 1.31
CA GLY A 145 3.27 -1.06 1.50
C GLY A 145 3.19 -2.54 1.88
N THR A 146 2.02 -3.17 1.85
CA THR A 146 1.83 -4.54 2.35
C THR A 146 2.66 -5.55 1.55
N PRO A 147 3.51 -6.39 2.17
CA PRO A 147 4.27 -7.41 1.46
C PRO A 147 3.37 -8.60 1.04
N HIS A 148 2.49 -8.41 0.06
CA HIS A 148 1.53 -9.44 -0.37
C HIS A 148 2.21 -10.73 -0.82
N LEU A 149 3.37 -10.65 -1.47
CA LEU A 149 4.18 -11.81 -1.89
C LEU A 149 5.31 -12.13 -0.90
N GLY A 150 5.31 -11.51 0.28
CA GLY A 150 6.39 -11.60 1.26
C GLY A 150 7.55 -10.63 1.02
N SER A 151 8.59 -10.69 1.86
CA SER A 151 9.77 -9.84 1.80
C SER A 151 11.02 -10.68 1.61
N ALA A 152 11.79 -10.39 0.56
CA ALA A 152 13.09 -11.01 0.34
C ALA A 152 14.09 -10.63 1.46
N LEU A 153 13.96 -9.41 2.01
CA LEU A 153 14.73 -8.98 3.18
C LEU A 153 14.41 -9.86 4.39
N ALA A 154 13.12 -10.16 4.63
CA ALA A 154 12.70 -11.08 5.68
C ALA A 154 13.20 -12.51 5.47
N ALA A 155 13.29 -12.99 4.22
CA ALA A 155 13.85 -14.30 3.93
C ALA A 155 15.32 -14.42 4.35
N ASN A 156 16.10 -13.33 4.21
CA ASN A 156 17.52 -13.32 4.53
C ASN A 156 17.82 -12.97 5.99
N PHE A 157 17.02 -12.09 6.61
CA PHE A 157 17.34 -11.52 7.93
C PHE A 157 16.22 -11.69 8.97
N GLY A 158 15.05 -12.20 8.61
CA GLY A 158 13.89 -12.26 9.49
C GLY A 158 14.14 -13.05 10.77
N LYS A 159 14.90 -14.15 10.70
CA LYS A 159 15.28 -14.95 11.87
C LYS A 159 16.08 -14.17 12.91
N ALA A 160 16.95 -13.25 12.46
CA ALA A 160 17.76 -12.42 13.36
C ALA A 160 16.94 -11.29 14.01
N ILE A 161 15.84 -10.88 13.37
CA ILE A 161 14.94 -9.81 13.86
C ILE A 161 13.86 -10.38 14.80
N GLY A 162 13.37 -11.58 14.53
CA GLY A 162 12.38 -12.27 15.36
C GLY A 162 11.25 -12.89 14.54
N LYS A 163 10.41 -13.70 15.21
CA LYS A 163 9.40 -14.55 14.56
C LYS A 163 8.42 -13.77 13.67
N GLN A 164 7.97 -12.62 14.15
CA GLN A 164 7.11 -11.70 13.40
C GLN A 164 7.69 -11.28 12.05
N ALA A 165 9.01 -11.03 11.97
CA ALA A 165 9.69 -10.64 10.74
C ALA A 165 9.98 -11.87 9.88
N GLU A 166 10.35 -13.01 10.47
CA GLU A 166 10.55 -14.28 9.75
C GLU A 166 9.30 -14.68 8.95
N CYS A 167 8.11 -14.56 9.54
CA CYS A 167 6.84 -14.91 8.89
C CYS A 167 6.46 -13.99 7.72
N LEU A 168 7.20 -12.89 7.49
CA LEU A 168 7.08 -12.10 6.26
C LEU A 168 7.87 -12.68 5.08
N SER A 169 8.67 -13.73 5.28
CA SER A 169 9.50 -14.31 4.22
C SER A 169 8.69 -14.70 2.98
N ILE A 170 9.27 -14.52 1.79
CA ILE A 170 8.70 -15.03 0.52
C ILE A 170 8.53 -16.56 0.52
N TYR A 171 9.21 -17.25 1.44
CA TYR A 171 9.13 -18.71 1.60
C TYR A 171 8.12 -19.15 2.65
N ASP A 172 7.49 -18.21 3.37
CA ASP A 172 6.54 -18.53 4.42
C ASP A 172 5.33 -19.31 3.83
N PRO A 173 4.98 -20.48 4.39
CA PRO A 173 3.89 -21.30 3.87
C PRO A 173 2.54 -20.57 3.86
N LEU A 174 2.23 -19.75 4.86
CA LEU A 174 0.98 -18.99 4.90
C LEU A 174 0.95 -17.96 3.77
N ILE A 175 2.05 -17.25 3.52
CA ILE A 175 2.13 -16.30 2.41
C ILE A 175 1.95 -17.02 1.06
N LYS A 176 2.58 -18.17 0.86
CA LYS A 176 2.38 -18.97 -0.37
C LYS A 176 0.90 -19.33 -0.55
N ARG A 177 0.29 -19.94 0.46
CA ARG A 177 -1.14 -20.34 0.44
C ARG A 177 -2.07 -19.17 0.16
N LEU A 178 -1.83 -18.01 0.77
CA LEU A 178 -2.61 -16.79 0.52
C LEU A 178 -2.55 -16.32 -0.94
N ASN A 179 -1.48 -16.62 -1.67
CA ASN A 179 -1.29 -16.18 -3.05
C ASN A 179 -1.61 -17.24 -4.11
N THR A 180 -1.64 -18.52 -3.74
CA THR A 180 -1.81 -19.63 -4.70
C THR A 180 -3.06 -20.47 -4.48
N GLU A 181 -3.50 -20.68 -3.23
CA GLU A 181 -4.52 -21.67 -2.88
C GLU A 181 -5.84 -21.02 -2.45
N LEU A 182 -5.75 -19.97 -1.63
CA LEU A 182 -6.91 -19.41 -0.96
C LEU A 182 -7.52 -18.30 -1.83
N PRO A 183 -8.78 -18.40 -2.27
CA PRO A 183 -9.37 -17.37 -3.13
C PRO A 183 -9.60 -16.06 -2.36
N LEU A 184 -9.48 -14.93 -3.06
CA LEU A 184 -9.93 -13.63 -2.52
C LEU A 184 -11.46 -13.61 -2.39
N ASN A 185 -11.98 -12.96 -1.34
CA ASN A 185 -13.42 -12.86 -1.11
C ASN A 185 -14.08 -11.99 -2.20
N PRO A 186 -15.02 -12.52 -3.01
CA PRO A 186 -15.66 -11.79 -4.11
C PRO A 186 -16.53 -10.59 -3.67
N ARG A 187 -16.89 -10.51 -2.39
CA ARG A 187 -17.68 -9.42 -1.80
C ARG A 187 -16.83 -8.23 -1.38
N VAL A 188 -15.51 -8.38 -1.31
CA VAL A 188 -14.57 -7.34 -0.90
C VAL A 188 -13.90 -6.75 -2.14
N GLU A 189 -13.77 -5.44 -2.18
CA GLU A 189 -12.99 -4.72 -3.20
C GLU A 189 -11.57 -4.46 -2.69
N PHE A 190 -10.55 -4.62 -3.55
CA PHE A 190 -9.14 -4.57 -3.14
C PHE A 190 -8.37 -3.47 -3.87
N ALA A 191 -7.55 -2.74 -3.12
CA ALA A 191 -6.61 -1.78 -3.67
C ALA A 191 -5.26 -1.87 -2.95
N SER A 192 -4.16 -1.74 -3.70
CA SER A 192 -2.80 -1.65 -3.19
C SER A 192 -2.20 -0.29 -3.52
N ILE A 193 -1.86 0.48 -2.48
CA ILE A 193 -1.00 1.65 -2.58
C ILE A 193 0.45 1.15 -2.41
N ILE A 194 1.14 1.06 -3.54
CA ILE A 194 2.52 0.64 -3.69
C ILE A 194 3.42 1.83 -3.36
N THR A 195 4.12 1.76 -2.24
CA THR A 195 5.10 2.73 -1.78
C THR A 195 6.45 2.46 -2.41
N ARG A 196 7.01 3.45 -3.08
CA ARG A 196 8.32 3.37 -3.73
C ARG A 196 9.18 4.55 -3.32
N THR A 197 10.37 4.29 -2.84
CA THR A 197 11.34 5.34 -2.49
C THR A 197 11.87 6.02 -3.75
N ILE A 198 12.16 7.31 -3.65
CA ILE A 198 12.95 8.04 -4.65
C ILE A 198 14.44 7.93 -4.25
N GLY A 199 15.30 7.31 -5.06
CA GLY A 199 16.76 7.16 -4.78
C GLY A 199 17.31 5.73 -4.87
N VAL A 200 18.41 5.40 -4.18
CA VAL A 200 19.23 4.17 -4.34
C VAL A 200 18.42 2.85 -4.38
N ALA A 201 17.32 2.76 -3.65
CA ALA A 201 16.43 1.59 -3.59
C ALA A 201 15.55 1.38 -4.85
N VAL A 202 15.70 2.21 -5.89
CA VAL A 202 14.94 2.19 -7.16
C VAL A 202 15.32 1.03 -8.09
N ARG A 203 16.48 0.39 -7.89
CA ARG A 203 17.10 -0.46 -8.92
C ARG A 203 16.94 -1.96 -8.74
N GLU A 204 16.39 -2.43 -7.63
CA GLU A 204 16.24 -3.87 -7.44
C GLU A 204 15.24 -4.41 -8.48
N PRO A 205 15.63 -5.42 -9.29
CA PRO A 205 14.77 -5.99 -10.34
C PRO A 205 13.72 -6.98 -9.80
N GLY A 206 13.68 -7.18 -8.48
CA GLY A 206 12.71 -8.06 -7.83
C GLY A 206 12.76 -9.52 -8.27
N LEU A 207 13.91 -10.02 -8.75
CA LEU A 207 14.06 -11.39 -9.28
C LEU A 207 13.60 -12.48 -8.30
N ALA A 208 13.76 -12.25 -7.00
CA ALA A 208 13.31 -13.16 -5.94
C ALA A 208 11.79 -13.43 -5.98
N TYR A 209 11.00 -12.58 -6.63
CA TYR A 209 9.54 -12.69 -6.70
C TYR A 209 9.04 -13.39 -7.97
N LYS A 210 9.93 -13.75 -8.90
CA LYS A 210 9.54 -14.36 -10.19
C LYS A 210 8.67 -15.61 -9.99
N GLU A 211 9.03 -16.45 -9.03
CA GLU A 211 8.31 -17.70 -8.72
C GLU A 211 6.98 -17.47 -7.98
N CYS A 212 6.80 -16.29 -7.37
CA CYS A 212 5.58 -15.93 -6.65
C CYS A 212 4.49 -15.35 -7.56
N MET A 213 4.84 -15.03 -8.81
CA MET A 213 3.95 -14.41 -9.80
C MET A 213 3.54 -15.40 -10.89
N THR A 214 2.39 -15.18 -11.53
CA THR A 214 2.01 -15.97 -12.71
C THR A 214 2.86 -15.56 -13.91
N GLY A 215 3.26 -16.53 -14.74
CA GLY A 215 4.20 -16.31 -15.85
C GLY A 215 3.75 -15.23 -16.83
N THR A 216 2.45 -15.14 -17.15
CA THR A 216 1.90 -14.08 -18.01
C THR A 216 1.99 -12.71 -17.33
N ARG A 217 1.73 -12.62 -16.03
CA ARG A 217 1.83 -11.34 -15.29
C ARG A 217 3.27 -10.90 -15.11
N PHE A 218 4.21 -11.81 -14.85
CA PHE A 218 5.62 -11.45 -14.74
C PHE A 218 6.18 -10.90 -16.05
N GLU A 219 5.92 -11.57 -17.18
CA GLU A 219 6.37 -11.06 -18.48
C GLU A 219 5.64 -9.75 -18.84
N CYS A 220 4.33 -9.60 -18.58
CA CYS A 220 3.64 -8.32 -18.73
C CYS A 220 4.20 -7.21 -17.80
N VAL A 221 4.61 -7.53 -16.57
CA VAL A 221 5.23 -6.59 -15.63
C VAL A 221 6.62 -6.16 -16.15
N LYS A 222 7.35 -7.08 -16.75
CA LYS A 222 8.69 -6.83 -17.31
C LYS A 222 8.64 -6.05 -18.62
N GLU A 223 7.64 -6.32 -19.47
CA GLU A 223 7.54 -5.77 -20.83
C GLU A 223 6.62 -4.55 -20.93
N CYS A 224 5.56 -4.47 -20.11
CA CYS A 224 4.48 -3.49 -20.27
C CYS A 224 4.30 -2.52 -19.09
N LEU A 225 4.85 -2.81 -17.90
CA LEU A 225 4.75 -1.89 -16.78
C LEU A 225 5.94 -0.93 -16.72
N SER A 226 5.65 0.35 -16.48
CA SER A 226 6.69 1.35 -16.22
C SER A 226 7.60 0.92 -15.06
N GLN A 227 8.86 1.37 -15.06
CA GLN A 227 9.85 1.05 -14.03
C GLN A 227 9.35 1.25 -12.59
N ASN A 228 8.35 2.11 -12.38
CA ASN A 228 7.74 2.37 -11.08
C ASN A 228 7.00 1.16 -10.46
N PHE A 229 6.55 0.21 -11.28
CA PHE A 229 5.82 -0.97 -10.81
C PHE A 229 6.68 -2.23 -10.84
N SER A 230 7.80 -2.21 -11.55
CA SER A 230 8.69 -3.37 -11.72
C SER A 230 9.98 -3.27 -10.91
N HIS A 231 10.45 -2.07 -10.58
CA HIS A 231 11.72 -1.87 -9.90
C HIS A 231 11.61 -1.07 -8.60
N GLY A 232 12.36 -1.54 -7.62
CA GLY A 232 12.66 -0.85 -6.39
C GLY A 232 11.77 -1.19 -5.20
N SER A 233 11.94 -0.43 -4.11
CA SER A 233 11.29 -0.72 -2.84
C SER A 233 11.01 0.55 -2.03
N ASP A 234 10.27 0.39 -0.93
CA ASP A 234 10.17 1.37 0.15
C ASP A 234 11.25 1.16 1.24
N GLN A 235 12.38 0.57 0.85
CA GLN A 235 13.50 0.12 1.70
C GLN A 235 13.23 -1.16 2.50
N VAL A 236 11.99 -1.64 2.61
CA VAL A 236 11.63 -2.85 3.37
C VAL A 236 10.96 -3.90 2.48
N VAL A 237 10.09 -3.45 1.59
CA VAL A 237 9.25 -4.28 0.73
C VAL A 237 9.40 -3.83 -0.71
N HIS A 238 9.68 -4.78 -1.59
CA HIS A 238 9.78 -4.55 -3.02
C HIS A 238 8.42 -4.21 -3.65
N VAL A 239 8.38 -3.31 -4.64
CA VAL A 239 7.13 -2.86 -5.29
C VAL A 239 6.30 -4.02 -5.87
N LEU A 240 6.98 -5.05 -6.40
CA LEU A 240 6.33 -6.26 -6.91
C LEU A 240 5.55 -7.02 -5.83
N SER A 241 6.10 -7.09 -4.62
CA SER A 241 5.44 -7.72 -3.49
C SER A 241 4.30 -6.88 -2.95
N GLN A 242 4.40 -5.55 -3.06
CA GLN A 242 3.34 -4.66 -2.61
C GLN A 242 2.08 -4.68 -3.48
N ASN A 243 2.20 -5.16 -4.71
CA ASN A 243 1.09 -5.22 -5.64
C ASN A 243 0.33 -6.54 -5.50
N LEU A 244 -0.82 -6.55 -4.82
CA LEU A 244 -1.66 -7.76 -4.71
C LEU A 244 -2.03 -8.34 -6.08
N ARG A 245 -2.19 -7.46 -7.09
CA ARG A 245 -2.52 -7.85 -8.46
C ARG A 245 -1.43 -8.73 -9.09
N ASN A 246 -0.21 -8.81 -8.55
CA ASN A 246 0.80 -9.72 -9.08
C ASN A 246 0.59 -11.19 -8.66
N SER A 247 -0.33 -11.47 -7.73
CA SER A 247 -0.60 -12.83 -7.25
C SER A 247 -1.52 -13.64 -8.18
N PRO A 248 -1.36 -14.98 -8.25
CA PRO A 248 -2.28 -15.86 -8.98
C PRO A 248 -3.75 -15.75 -8.52
N VAL A 249 -4.00 -15.64 -7.21
CA VAL A 249 -5.37 -15.51 -6.68
C VAL A 249 -6.05 -14.21 -7.09
N ALA A 250 -5.28 -13.14 -7.34
CA ALA A 250 -5.80 -11.88 -7.87
C ALA A 250 -6.31 -12.04 -9.30
N GLU A 251 -5.59 -12.78 -10.14
CA GLU A 251 -6.04 -13.10 -11.50
C GLU A 251 -7.34 -13.88 -11.51
N ALA A 252 -7.43 -14.91 -10.67
CA ALA A 252 -8.64 -15.69 -10.51
C ALA A 252 -9.82 -14.83 -10.02
N TYR A 253 -9.57 -13.90 -9.09
CA TYR A 253 -10.58 -12.96 -8.60
C TYR A 253 -11.10 -12.03 -9.70
N GLU A 254 -10.20 -11.36 -10.45
CA GLU A 254 -10.58 -10.41 -11.50
C GLU A 254 -11.38 -11.13 -12.59
N LYS A 255 -10.94 -12.33 -13.00
CA LYS A 255 -11.64 -13.17 -13.98
C LYS A 255 -13.02 -13.61 -13.50
N LYS A 256 -13.14 -14.02 -12.23
CA LYS A 256 -14.39 -14.55 -11.66
C LYS A 256 -15.42 -13.45 -11.40
N THR A 257 -14.98 -12.28 -10.95
CA THR A 257 -15.87 -11.21 -10.47
C THR A 257 -16.08 -10.09 -11.50
N GLY A 258 -15.18 -9.97 -12.48
CA GLY A 258 -15.11 -8.81 -13.38
C GLY A 258 -14.68 -7.51 -12.69
N LYS A 259 -14.32 -7.55 -11.40
CA LYS A 259 -13.87 -6.39 -10.62
C LYS A 259 -12.35 -6.27 -10.70
N PRO A 260 -11.79 -5.09 -11.00
CA PRO A 260 -10.35 -4.90 -10.99
C PRO A 260 -9.80 -4.91 -9.55
N ILE A 261 -8.56 -5.36 -9.39
CA ILE A 261 -7.77 -5.08 -8.19
C ILE A 261 -6.92 -3.85 -8.50
N HIS A 262 -7.14 -2.76 -7.76
CA HIS A 262 -6.46 -1.50 -8.05
C HIS A 262 -5.03 -1.51 -7.53
N ALA A 263 -4.10 -0.96 -8.29
CA ALA A 263 -2.70 -0.83 -7.92
C ALA A 263 -2.21 0.58 -8.23
N ILE A 264 -1.81 1.33 -7.21
CA ILE A 264 -1.46 2.75 -7.28
C ILE A 264 -0.04 2.92 -6.76
N VAL A 265 0.88 3.48 -7.55
CA VAL A 265 2.25 3.76 -7.07
C VAL A 265 2.33 5.15 -6.44
N ALA A 266 2.70 5.20 -5.17
CA ALA A 266 3.08 6.39 -4.45
C ALA A 266 4.60 6.47 -4.31
N ARG A 267 5.20 7.47 -4.95
CA ARG A 267 6.61 7.83 -4.79
C ARG A 267 6.81 8.62 -3.50
N VAL A 268 7.44 8.00 -2.51
CA VAL A 268 7.68 8.57 -1.18
C VAL A 268 9.12 9.07 -1.13
N PRO A 269 9.38 10.32 -0.69
CA PRO A 269 10.73 10.82 -0.53
C PRO A 269 11.55 9.95 0.44
N TYR A 270 12.83 9.76 0.13
CA TYR A 270 13.76 9.14 1.07
C TYR A 270 13.93 10.06 2.29
N PRO A 271 13.70 9.58 3.53
CA PRO A 271 13.71 10.44 4.73
C PRO A 271 15.11 10.90 5.17
N GLY A 272 16.19 10.44 4.53
CA GLY A 272 17.53 10.99 4.72
C GLY A 272 18.26 10.53 5.99
N ASN A 273 18.89 9.35 5.95
CA ASN A 273 20.22 9.09 6.52
C ASN A 273 20.66 7.68 6.11
N LEU A 274 21.84 7.58 5.46
CA LEU A 274 22.42 6.31 4.97
C LEU A 274 22.94 5.41 6.10
N GLU A 275 22.84 5.84 7.36
CA GLU A 275 23.17 4.98 8.48
C GLU A 275 22.07 3.93 8.68
N TRP A 276 22.48 2.66 8.66
CA TRP A 276 21.68 1.48 9.02
C TRP A 276 20.92 1.62 10.35
N ALA A 277 21.26 2.61 11.18
CA ALA A 277 20.82 2.82 12.55
C ALA A 277 19.38 3.35 12.74
N LYS A 278 18.57 3.56 11.69
CA LYS A 278 17.13 3.80 11.86
C LYS A 278 16.26 3.00 10.89
N LEU A 279 16.18 1.69 11.12
CA LEU A 279 15.11 0.82 10.59
C LEU A 279 13.68 1.35 10.85
N ILE A 280 13.53 2.37 11.71
CA ILE A 280 12.26 2.99 12.11
C ILE A 280 11.86 4.16 11.20
N ASP A 281 12.82 4.98 10.75
CA ASP A 281 12.60 6.14 9.86
C ASP A 281 12.94 5.77 8.41
N ASN A 282 12.12 4.92 7.80
CA ASN A 282 12.23 4.52 6.40
C ASN A 282 11.02 5.00 5.58
N ALA A 283 11.11 4.91 4.25
CA ALA A 283 10.03 5.28 3.34
C ALA A 283 8.75 4.45 3.60
N HIS A 284 8.91 3.19 4.01
CA HIS A 284 7.80 2.29 4.36
C HIS A 284 6.92 2.81 5.51
N SER A 285 7.53 3.33 6.59
CA SER A 285 6.84 3.96 7.73
C SER A 285 6.39 5.38 7.40
N THR A 286 7.21 6.14 6.65
CA THR A 286 6.94 7.54 6.28
C THR A 286 5.75 7.66 5.32
N ALA A 287 5.46 6.60 4.56
CA ALA A 287 4.30 6.53 3.67
C ALA A 287 2.98 6.91 4.35
N LEU A 288 2.80 6.59 5.64
CA LEU A 288 1.58 6.93 6.39
C LEU A 288 1.39 8.44 6.63
N LYS A 289 2.43 9.24 6.38
CA LYS A 289 2.43 10.71 6.45
C LYS A 289 2.53 11.37 5.08
N ASP A 290 2.84 10.58 4.04
CA ASP A 290 3.08 11.11 2.71
C ASP A 290 1.77 11.70 2.11
N PRO A 291 1.77 12.98 1.68
CA PRO A 291 0.56 13.64 1.21
C PRO A 291 -0.15 12.91 0.05
N MET A 292 0.59 12.21 -0.81
CA MET A 292 0.01 11.47 -1.93
C MET A 292 -0.65 10.17 -1.44
N VAL A 293 0.01 9.43 -0.55
CA VAL A 293 -0.59 8.23 0.08
C VAL A 293 -1.89 8.63 0.79
N LEU A 294 -1.85 9.71 1.58
CA LEU A 294 -3.02 10.25 2.29
C LEU A 294 -4.16 10.66 1.35
N ALA A 295 -3.83 11.29 0.21
CA ALA A 295 -4.82 11.65 -0.80
C ALA A 295 -5.47 10.42 -1.43
N TRP A 296 -4.70 9.37 -1.70
CA TRP A 296 -5.20 8.13 -2.27
C TRP A 296 -6.09 7.34 -1.33
N VAL A 297 -5.69 7.19 -0.06
CA VAL A 297 -6.55 6.56 0.95
C VAL A 297 -7.88 7.28 1.04
N TYR A 298 -7.87 8.62 1.14
CA TYR A 298 -9.10 9.40 1.17
C TYR A 298 -9.96 9.18 -0.09
N ARG A 299 -9.34 9.22 -1.28
CA ARG A 299 -10.04 9.00 -2.55
C ARG A 299 -10.72 7.63 -2.59
N LEU A 300 -10.00 6.56 -2.23
CA LEU A 300 -10.49 5.18 -2.24
C LEU A 300 -11.64 4.96 -1.24
N LEU A 301 -11.61 5.68 -0.13
CA LEU A 301 -12.66 5.65 0.90
C LEU A 301 -13.87 6.54 0.57
N SER A 302 -13.78 7.46 -0.39
CA SER A 302 -14.85 8.41 -0.74
C SER A 302 -15.58 8.09 -2.05
N ASP A 303 -15.09 7.14 -2.85
CA ASP A 303 -15.71 6.76 -4.13
C ASP A 303 -16.53 5.48 -3.95
N ASP A 304 -17.86 5.54 -4.07
CA ASP A 304 -18.77 4.39 -3.92
C ASP A 304 -19.18 3.73 -5.25
N GLY A 305 -18.55 4.11 -6.36
CA GLY A 305 -18.92 3.52 -7.63
C GLY A 305 -17.93 3.68 -8.78
N GLY A 306 -17.50 4.89 -9.08
CA GLY A 306 -16.80 5.17 -10.34
C GLY A 306 -15.44 4.50 -10.43
N PHE A 307 -14.67 4.59 -9.35
CA PHE A 307 -13.34 3.99 -9.26
C PHE A 307 -13.40 2.47 -9.20
N TRP A 308 -14.18 1.91 -8.26
CA TRP A 308 -14.23 0.47 -7.99
C TRP A 308 -14.96 -0.37 -9.05
N LYS A 309 -16.00 0.19 -9.69
CA LYS A 309 -16.83 -0.54 -10.67
C LYS A 309 -16.35 -0.34 -12.12
N GLY A 310 -15.28 0.42 -12.36
CA GLY A 310 -14.71 0.64 -13.70
C GLY A 310 -15.64 1.32 -14.71
N LYS A 311 -16.74 1.97 -14.25
CA LYS A 311 -17.87 2.40 -15.09
C LYS A 311 -18.01 3.92 -15.29
N ASN A 312 -17.00 4.75 -14.99
CA ASN A 312 -17.22 6.21 -14.98
C ASN A 312 -16.12 7.03 -15.68
N THR A 313 -16.49 8.17 -16.26
CA THR A 313 -15.65 9.16 -16.99
C THR A 313 -14.40 9.69 -16.22
N ASN A 314 -14.25 9.32 -14.94
CA ASN A 314 -13.03 9.50 -14.15
C ASN A 314 -11.92 8.50 -14.51
N THR A 315 -12.17 7.43 -15.28
CA THR A 315 -11.12 6.52 -15.77
C THR A 315 -10.06 7.31 -16.54
N THR A 316 -10.45 8.30 -17.34
CA THR A 316 -9.49 9.16 -18.06
C THR A 316 -8.60 9.95 -17.11
N ARG A 317 -9.11 10.46 -15.97
CA ARG A 317 -8.28 11.17 -14.99
C ARG A 317 -7.33 10.23 -14.26
N LEU A 318 -7.81 9.04 -13.90
CA LEU A 318 -6.98 8.00 -13.28
C LEU A 318 -5.91 7.51 -14.24
N MET A 319 -6.28 7.16 -15.47
CA MET A 319 -5.37 6.76 -16.54
C MET A 319 -4.35 7.87 -16.87
N ASN A 320 -4.79 9.13 -16.95
CA ASN A 320 -3.88 10.27 -17.12
C ASN A 320 -2.92 10.41 -15.94
N TRP A 321 -3.38 10.13 -14.72
CA TRP A 321 -2.51 10.15 -13.54
C TRP A 321 -1.52 8.98 -13.59
N GLU A 322 -1.97 7.75 -13.80
CA GLU A 322 -1.11 6.56 -13.91
C GLU A 322 -0.08 6.73 -15.03
N ALA A 323 -0.49 7.29 -16.17
CA ALA A 323 0.39 7.54 -17.29
C ALA A 323 1.40 8.65 -17.02
N ARG A 324 1.02 9.73 -16.33
CA ARG A 324 1.97 10.76 -15.86
C ARG A 324 3.00 10.15 -14.93
N TYR A 325 2.57 9.31 -13.99
CA TYR A 325 3.47 8.63 -13.06
C TYR A 325 4.37 7.65 -13.80
N ALA A 326 3.85 6.89 -14.76
CA ALA A 326 4.66 6.03 -15.63
C ALA A 326 5.75 6.83 -16.37
N ALA A 327 5.42 8.00 -16.94
CA ALA A 327 6.38 8.89 -17.58
C ALA A 327 7.45 9.41 -16.61
N PHE A 328 7.08 9.75 -15.36
CA PHE A 328 8.08 10.08 -14.33
C PHE A 328 9.08 8.95 -14.08
N GLY A 329 8.62 7.69 -14.10
CA GLY A 329 9.50 6.53 -13.96
C GLY A 329 10.46 6.37 -15.13
N LEU A 330 10.00 6.65 -16.36
CA LEU A 330 10.86 6.60 -17.55
C LEU A 330 11.91 7.71 -17.56
N ILE A 331 11.53 8.94 -17.21
CA ILE A 331 12.46 10.08 -17.10
C ILE A 331 13.47 9.80 -15.99
N GLU A 332 13.05 9.24 -14.86
CA GLU A 332 13.94 8.79 -13.80
C GLU A 332 14.94 7.72 -14.29
N GLY A 333 14.47 6.74 -15.05
CA GLY A 333 15.31 5.69 -15.63
C GLY A 333 16.40 6.26 -16.54
N HIS A 334 16.04 7.18 -17.43
CA HIS A 334 17.01 7.87 -18.30
C HIS A 334 17.98 8.73 -17.48
N ALA A 335 17.46 9.50 -16.53
CA ALA A 335 18.25 10.34 -15.65
C ALA A 335 19.35 9.58 -14.90
N TYR A 336 19.03 8.39 -14.41
CA TYR A 336 19.99 7.56 -13.68
C TYR A 336 20.93 6.74 -14.57
N ALA A 337 20.63 6.60 -15.87
CA ALA A 337 21.58 6.03 -16.81
C ALA A 337 22.73 7.00 -17.12
N GLU A 338 22.46 8.31 -17.04
CA GLU A 338 23.38 9.37 -17.42
C GLU A 338 24.08 10.04 -16.22
N HIS A 339 23.54 9.93 -15.00
CA HIS A 339 24.03 10.64 -13.82
C HIS A 339 24.20 9.76 -12.55
N GLY A 340 25.09 10.17 -11.65
CA GLY A 340 25.31 9.50 -10.37
C GLY A 340 24.10 9.62 -9.44
N LEU A 341 23.85 8.59 -8.62
CA LEU A 341 22.70 8.54 -7.68
C LEU A 341 22.62 9.71 -6.69
N ARG A 342 23.75 10.38 -6.43
CA ARG A 342 23.86 11.54 -5.53
C ARG A 342 23.62 12.87 -6.24
N GLU A 343 23.42 12.89 -7.56
CA GLU A 343 23.33 14.11 -8.38
C GLU A 343 21.90 14.43 -8.80
N VAL A 344 20.99 13.45 -8.69
CA VAL A 344 19.58 13.58 -9.08
C VAL A 344 18.73 13.82 -7.84
N HIS A 345 18.41 15.08 -7.57
CA HIS A 345 17.62 15.47 -6.39
C HIS A 345 16.18 15.88 -6.73
N LEU A 346 15.88 16.24 -7.98
CA LEU A 346 14.55 16.72 -8.36
C LEU A 346 14.24 16.40 -9.83
N LEU A 347 13.22 15.57 -10.06
CA LEU A 347 12.73 15.20 -11.38
C LEU A 347 11.38 15.89 -11.64
N GLY A 348 11.28 16.60 -12.77
CA GLY A 348 10.06 17.29 -13.20
C GLY A 348 9.60 16.82 -14.57
N VAL A 349 8.28 16.67 -14.75
CA VAL A 349 7.65 16.54 -16.06
C VAL A 349 7.11 17.93 -16.42
N GLU A 350 7.63 18.56 -17.47
CA GLU A 350 7.20 19.90 -17.88
C GLU A 350 5.99 19.84 -18.82
N GLN A 351 5.94 18.83 -19.70
CA GLN A 351 4.84 18.59 -20.62
C GLN A 351 4.47 17.11 -20.66
N PHE A 352 3.17 16.82 -20.67
CA PHE A 352 2.66 15.47 -20.76
C PHE A 352 1.35 15.44 -21.56
N THR A 353 1.32 14.61 -22.60
CA THR A 353 0.18 14.43 -23.49
C THR A 353 -0.08 12.94 -23.69
N VAL A 354 -1.32 12.52 -23.47
CA VAL A 354 -1.76 11.17 -23.84
C VAL A 354 -2.03 11.14 -25.34
N LEU A 355 -1.34 10.27 -26.09
CA LEU A 355 -1.54 10.12 -27.53
C LEU A 355 -2.66 9.12 -27.81
N GLU A 356 -2.71 8.03 -27.04
CA GLU A 356 -3.74 7.01 -27.11
C GLU A 356 -4.17 6.63 -25.69
N PRO A 357 -5.48 6.57 -25.38
CA PRO A 357 -5.94 6.16 -24.07
C PRO A 357 -5.49 4.72 -23.79
N PRO A 358 -4.89 4.43 -22.62
CA PRO A 358 -4.49 3.07 -22.30
C PRO A 358 -5.71 2.17 -22.27
N SER A 359 -5.66 1.06 -23.01
CA SER A 359 -6.65 0.00 -22.84
C SER A 359 -6.57 -0.53 -21.40
N LEU A 360 -7.69 -1.03 -20.85
CA LEU A 360 -7.73 -1.72 -19.54
C LEU A 360 -6.73 -2.90 -19.45
N LEU A 361 -6.19 -3.33 -20.60
CA LEU A 361 -5.30 -4.47 -20.79
C LEU A 361 -3.86 -4.08 -21.19
N GLY A 362 -3.46 -2.80 -21.08
CA GLY A 362 -2.04 -2.45 -20.97
C GLY A 362 -1.31 -2.09 -22.27
N SER A 363 -1.91 -1.31 -23.15
CA SER A 363 -1.12 -0.49 -24.08
C SER A 363 -1.81 0.85 -24.34
N GLY A 364 -1.14 1.92 -23.92
CA GLY A 364 -1.45 3.30 -24.29
C GLY A 364 -0.15 3.97 -24.70
N ARG A 365 -0.17 4.78 -25.76
CA ARG A 365 0.97 5.57 -26.19
C ARG A 365 0.87 6.97 -25.58
N PHE A 366 1.99 7.45 -25.07
CA PHE A 366 2.09 8.76 -24.40
C PHE A 366 3.27 9.53 -24.98
N HIS A 367 3.11 10.85 -25.13
CA HIS A 367 4.20 11.76 -25.39
C HIS A 367 4.45 12.57 -24.12
N TYR A 368 5.71 12.69 -23.74
CA TYR A 368 6.09 13.49 -22.59
C TYR A 368 7.39 14.23 -22.91
N ALA A 369 7.49 15.46 -22.41
CA ALA A 369 8.73 16.20 -22.35
C ALA A 369 8.98 16.53 -20.87
N GLY A 370 10.12 16.07 -20.35
CA GLY A 370 10.53 16.32 -18.98
C GLY A 370 11.83 17.08 -18.95
N THR A 371 12.00 17.91 -17.94
CA THR A 371 13.34 18.40 -17.57
C THR A 371 13.71 17.75 -16.26
N ALA A 372 14.78 16.97 -16.28
CA ALA A 372 15.51 16.68 -15.07
C ALA A 372 16.43 17.87 -14.77
N ARG A 373 16.40 18.37 -13.53
CA ARG A 373 17.37 19.37 -13.09
C ARG A 373 18.39 18.68 -12.20
N TRP A 374 19.63 18.74 -12.64
CA TRP A 374 20.80 18.27 -11.91
C TRP A 374 21.37 19.44 -11.13
N ILE A 375 21.69 19.21 -9.87
CA ILE A 375 22.59 20.10 -9.15
C ILE A 375 23.80 19.25 -8.88
N GLU A 376 24.91 19.52 -9.57
CA GLU A 376 26.19 18.92 -9.19
C GLU A 376 26.41 19.23 -7.71
N ALA A 377 26.44 18.20 -6.88
CA ALA A 377 26.96 18.35 -5.54
C ALA A 377 28.39 18.82 -5.74
N LYS A 378 28.67 20.11 -5.46
CA LYS A 378 30.05 20.61 -5.37
C LYS A 378 30.73 19.72 -4.34
N THR A 379 31.47 18.73 -4.80
CA THR A 379 32.30 17.89 -3.97
C THR A 379 33.39 18.83 -3.48
N GLY A 380 33.18 19.37 -2.27
CA GLY A 380 34.16 20.19 -1.55
C GLY A 380 35.41 19.41 -1.15
N VAL A 381 35.77 18.36 -1.88
CA VAL A 381 37.05 17.66 -1.74
C VAL A 381 38.04 18.43 -2.61
N LYS A 382 38.66 19.46 -2.03
CA LYS A 382 39.96 19.93 -2.52
C LYS A 382 40.91 18.73 -2.45
N LYS A 383 41.48 18.38 -3.61
CA LYS A 383 42.57 17.39 -3.72
C LYS A 383 43.76 17.79 -2.86
#